data_AF-A0A2W2BI70-F1
#
_entry.id   AF-A0A2W2BI70-F1
#
_cell.length_a   1.000
_cell.length_b   1.000
_cell.length_c   1.000
_cell.angle_alpha   90.00
_cell.angle_beta   90.00
_cell.angle_gamma   90.00
#
_symmetry.space_group_name_H-M   'P 1'
#
loop_
_entity.id
_entity.type
_entity.pdbx_description
1 polymer ?
#
loop_
_entity_poly.entity_id
_entity_poly.type
_entity_poly.pdbx_seq_one_letter_code
_entity_poly.pdbx_strand_id
1 'polypeptide(L)'
;CIRDRVSTARPAATVARDTPASTSYLRNRYRVNRDEAARRLALQELSAPLAAQLAEEFPDEYAGMWLDQAGGGVLTIAATTVEPLAAAVSGVPDAAHVKVVPVRHPLRKLTAAATRLAAALDATAGTDVVVDEQANTVVVLTGDVVDADDPRLADALDAAGVPATARPRLSGETVPKACDPRYCDRAPMRGGIRLDVPRDDGTVGGCTSGFNVRARSGEAYLLTAGHCVVGGRHQLQDRTWHQFLGPKVPVGVESTSPVLAENAYPYDYAVLPYQPGALDRWAWPRRPGPDPVSLVNYWCVPDNPNCADQGSRDVAITGYVPASAIQTGWIVCATGAAYTPKTGEQYVDSGAGAGYLPGTRCGEITGRASGGIDVRICARPGDSGGPLFTESDGKALGILSHGDPGQGPCTNPSERNSYAPVSTILDRVNARTGLGFQLSTRGPLLGPIAP
;
A
#
# COMPACT_ATOMS: atom_id res chain seq x y z
N CYS A 1 21.59 33.02 10.64
CA CYS A 1 20.37 33.24 9.84
C CYS A 1 20.18 32.08 8.88
N ILE A 2 19.39 31.08 9.27
CA ILE A 2 18.83 30.09 8.34
C ILE A 2 17.36 30.50 8.24
N ARG A 3 16.93 30.98 7.07
CA ARG A 3 15.54 31.44 6.85
C ARG A 3 14.95 30.99 5.51
N ASP A 4 15.77 30.35 4.68
CA ASP A 4 15.42 29.86 3.35
C ASP A 4 15.59 28.33 3.30
N ARG A 5 14.66 27.59 3.93
CA ARG A 5 14.52 26.13 3.71
C ARG A 5 13.13 25.54 3.95
N VAL A 6 12.08 26.37 3.93
CA VAL A 6 10.72 25.85 3.72
C VAL A 6 10.70 25.21 2.33
N SER A 7 10.61 23.88 2.28
CA SER A 7 10.38 23.18 1.01
C SER A 7 9.05 23.64 0.45
N THR A 8 9.05 24.13 -0.79
CA THR A 8 7.84 24.67 -1.40
C THR A 8 6.85 23.55 -1.70
N ALA A 9 5.65 23.65 -1.14
CA ALA A 9 4.50 22.85 -1.57
C ALA A 9 4.38 22.95 -3.10
N ARG A 10 4.17 21.82 -3.80
CA ARG A 10 3.86 21.91 -5.23
C ARG A 10 2.56 22.72 -5.38
N PRO A 11 2.47 23.66 -6.35
CA PRO A 11 1.27 24.46 -6.51
C PRO A 11 0.03 23.57 -6.63
N ALA A 12 -1.07 23.93 -5.95
CA ALA A 12 -2.30 23.12 -5.92
C ALA A 12 -2.76 22.69 -7.34
N ALA A 13 -2.68 23.58 -8.32
CA ALA A 13 -2.99 23.29 -9.73
C ALA A 13 -2.09 22.21 -10.38
N THR A 14 -0.84 22.06 -9.94
CA THR A 14 0.04 20.94 -10.30
C THR A 14 -0.43 19.65 -9.63
N VAL A 15 -0.72 19.68 -8.33
CA VAL A 15 -1.14 18.47 -7.60
C VAL A 15 -2.46 17.92 -8.14
N ALA A 16 -3.48 18.76 -8.35
CA ALA A 16 -4.76 18.35 -8.94
C ALA A 16 -4.76 18.23 -10.47
N ARG A 17 -3.60 18.38 -11.13
CA ARG A 17 -3.35 17.86 -12.47
C ARG A 17 -2.80 16.43 -12.38
N ASP A 18 -1.89 16.17 -11.45
CA ASP A 18 -1.17 14.90 -11.34
C ASP A 18 -1.96 13.81 -10.56
N THR A 19 -2.98 14.19 -9.79
CA THR A 19 -3.80 13.30 -8.93
C THR A 19 -5.31 13.38 -9.23
N PRO A 20 -5.77 13.04 -10.45
CA PRO A 20 -7.15 13.23 -10.87
C PRO A 20 -8.18 12.43 -10.06
N ALA A 21 -7.90 11.17 -9.72
CA ALA A 21 -8.88 10.32 -9.04
C ALA A 21 -8.99 10.66 -7.54
N SER A 22 -7.89 11.04 -6.91
CA SER A 22 -7.85 11.57 -5.54
C SER A 22 -8.58 12.91 -5.44
N THR A 23 -8.32 13.82 -6.38
CA THR A 23 -9.05 15.10 -6.50
C THR A 23 -10.56 14.86 -6.68
N SER A 24 -10.93 13.92 -7.55
CA SER A 24 -12.31 13.49 -7.78
C SER A 24 -12.98 12.90 -6.55
N TYR A 25 -12.28 12.00 -5.84
CA TYR A 25 -12.81 11.40 -4.62
C TYR A 25 -13.14 12.49 -3.60
N LEU A 26 -12.21 13.40 -3.33
CA LEU A 26 -12.45 14.52 -2.39
C LEU A 26 -13.67 15.35 -2.79
N ARG A 27 -13.75 15.77 -4.06
CA ARG A 27 -14.90 16.52 -4.61
C ARG A 27 -16.23 15.80 -4.42
N ASN A 28 -16.29 14.51 -4.74
CA ASN A 28 -17.53 13.73 -4.69
C ASN A 28 -17.93 13.37 -3.25
N ARG A 29 -16.96 13.01 -2.40
CA ARG A 29 -17.14 12.52 -1.02
C ARG A 29 -17.45 13.63 -0.02
N TYR A 30 -16.75 14.76 -0.13
CA TYR A 30 -16.87 15.90 0.80
C TYR A 30 -17.55 17.12 0.17
N ARG A 31 -18.05 17.00 -1.07
CA ARG A 31 -18.79 18.04 -1.83
C ARG A 31 -18.01 19.35 -2.05
N VAL A 32 -16.68 19.25 -2.08
CA VAL A 32 -15.79 20.39 -2.35
C VAL A 32 -15.61 20.66 -3.85
N ASN A 33 -15.15 21.86 -4.20
CA ASN A 33 -14.77 22.20 -5.58
C ASN A 33 -13.37 21.63 -5.93
N ARG A 34 -12.91 21.82 -7.18
CA ARG A 34 -11.61 21.29 -7.63
C ARG A 34 -10.44 21.93 -6.89
N ASP A 35 -10.47 23.24 -6.70
CA ASP A 35 -9.36 24.02 -6.16
C ASP A 35 -9.16 23.79 -4.67
N GLU A 36 -10.25 23.52 -3.94
CA GLU A 36 -10.24 23.08 -2.54
C GLU A 36 -9.69 21.65 -2.42
N ALA A 37 -10.12 20.70 -3.26
CA ALA A 37 -9.51 19.38 -3.30
C ALA A 37 -8.00 19.46 -3.65
N ALA A 38 -7.63 20.35 -4.56
CA ALA A 38 -6.26 20.61 -4.96
C ALA A 38 -5.40 21.19 -3.82
N ARG A 39 -5.92 22.19 -3.09
CA ARG A 39 -5.29 22.80 -1.92
C ARG A 39 -4.97 21.76 -0.86
N ARG A 40 -5.92 20.89 -0.54
CA ARG A 40 -5.74 19.83 0.47
C ARG A 40 -4.68 18.81 0.10
N LEU A 41 -4.61 18.42 -1.17
CA LEU A 41 -3.57 17.50 -1.64
C LEU A 41 -2.19 18.18 -1.67
N ALA A 42 -2.11 19.48 -1.99
CA ALA A 42 -0.87 20.24 -1.85
C ALA A 42 -0.44 20.44 -0.38
N LEU A 43 -1.40 20.57 0.54
CA LEU A 43 -1.14 20.65 1.98
C LEU A 43 -0.67 19.29 2.55
N GLN A 44 -1.19 18.17 2.01
CA GLN A 44 -0.71 16.81 2.26
C GLN A 44 0.75 16.64 1.78
N GLU A 45 1.12 17.22 0.63
CA GLU A 45 2.52 17.24 0.17
C GLU A 45 3.43 18.15 1.01
N LEU A 46 2.93 19.29 1.49
CA LEU A 46 3.68 20.23 2.35
C LEU A 46 4.00 19.63 3.73
N SER A 47 3.12 18.81 4.29
CA SER A 47 3.30 18.29 5.66
C SER A 47 4.60 17.49 5.84
N ALA A 48 5.02 16.71 4.85
CA ALA A 48 6.22 15.87 4.96
C ALA A 48 7.52 16.68 5.18
N PRO A 49 7.89 17.68 4.35
CA PRO A 49 9.08 18.49 4.61
C PRO A 49 8.90 19.49 5.77
N LEU A 50 7.69 19.98 6.04
CA LEU A 50 7.46 20.87 7.19
C LEU A 50 7.69 20.14 8.52
N ALA A 51 7.30 18.87 8.60
CA ALA A 51 7.59 18.01 9.75
C ALA A 51 9.11 17.83 9.99
N ALA A 52 9.90 17.71 8.92
CA ALA A 52 11.36 17.61 9.02
C ALA A 52 11.98 18.92 9.55
N GLN A 53 11.57 20.08 9.03
CA GLN A 53 12.07 21.37 9.51
C GLN A 53 11.72 21.62 10.98
N LEU A 54 10.47 21.37 11.40
CA LEU A 54 10.04 21.60 12.78
C LEU A 54 10.73 20.63 13.77
N ALA A 55 11.08 19.42 13.34
CA ALA A 55 11.87 18.48 14.15
C ALA A 55 13.34 18.89 14.33
N GLU A 56 13.90 19.67 13.39
CA GLU A 56 15.27 20.22 13.49
C GLU A 56 15.31 21.53 14.30
N GLU A 57 14.37 22.45 14.07
CA GLU A 57 14.33 23.76 14.73
C GLU A 57 13.75 23.72 16.15
N PHE A 58 12.77 22.84 16.40
CA PHE A 58 12.04 22.74 17.68
C PHE A 58 12.01 21.30 18.21
N PRO A 59 13.16 20.63 18.39
CA PRO A 59 13.21 19.23 18.82
C PRO A 59 12.58 18.99 20.20
N ASP A 60 12.56 20.01 21.05
CA ASP A 60 12.09 19.96 22.43
C ASP A 60 10.57 20.20 22.54
N GLU A 61 9.98 20.86 21.55
CA GLU A 61 8.57 21.29 21.53
C GLU A 61 7.71 20.62 20.44
N TYR A 62 8.23 20.40 19.24
CA TYR A 62 7.48 19.79 18.13
C TYR A 62 7.06 18.36 18.45
N ALA A 63 5.83 17.97 18.08
CA ALA A 63 5.24 16.69 18.45
C ALA A 63 4.48 15.95 17.32
N GLY A 64 4.63 16.37 16.06
CA GLY A 64 4.06 15.71 14.88
C GLY A 64 2.91 16.47 14.19
N MET A 65 2.29 15.90 13.15
CA MET A 65 1.17 16.52 12.44
C MET A 65 0.23 15.56 11.65
N TRP A 66 -1.01 16.00 11.39
CA TRP A 66 -2.03 15.27 10.60
C TRP A 66 -3.03 16.18 9.87
N LEU A 67 -3.69 15.68 8.83
CA LEU A 67 -4.61 16.45 7.96
C LEU A 67 -6.07 16.04 8.14
N ASP A 68 -6.91 16.94 8.65
CA ASP A 68 -8.35 16.68 8.85
C ASP A 68 -9.17 17.02 7.59
N GLN A 69 -9.47 16.01 6.77
CA GLN A 69 -10.29 16.14 5.56
C GLN A 69 -11.77 16.48 5.84
N ALA A 70 -12.32 16.08 6.99
CA ALA A 70 -13.73 16.33 7.31
C ALA A 70 -13.91 17.77 7.82
N GLY A 71 -13.04 18.22 8.72
CA GLY A 71 -12.98 19.57 9.28
C GLY A 71 -12.37 20.64 8.36
N GLY A 72 -12.53 20.50 7.05
CA GLY A 72 -12.12 21.54 6.08
C GLY A 72 -10.73 21.37 5.45
N GLY A 73 -10.07 20.23 5.62
CA GLY A 73 -8.72 20.03 5.08
C GLY A 73 -7.68 20.88 5.79
N VAL A 74 -7.63 20.74 7.12
CA VAL A 74 -6.79 21.53 8.03
C VAL A 74 -5.62 20.70 8.53
N LEU A 75 -4.40 21.19 8.30
CA LEU A 75 -3.17 20.61 8.83
C LEU A 75 -3.05 20.98 10.31
N THR A 76 -2.98 19.97 11.16
CA THR A 76 -2.89 20.10 12.60
C THR A 76 -1.48 19.72 13.03
N ILE A 77 -0.78 20.64 13.70
CA ILE A 77 0.59 20.50 14.16
C ILE A 77 0.56 20.38 15.68
N ALA A 78 1.07 19.27 16.21
CA ALA A 78 1.17 19.06 17.65
C ALA A 78 2.44 19.71 18.21
N ALA A 79 2.32 20.33 19.39
CA ALA A 79 3.44 20.92 20.13
C ALA A 79 3.25 20.76 21.64
N THR A 80 4.32 20.67 22.43
CA THR A 80 4.22 20.78 23.91
C THR A 80 4.11 22.23 24.38
N THR A 81 4.69 23.17 23.62
CA THR A 81 4.57 24.62 23.78
C THR A 81 4.14 25.21 22.45
N VAL A 82 3.03 25.95 22.41
CA VAL A 82 2.34 26.30 21.16
C VAL A 82 2.98 27.51 20.47
N GLU A 83 3.40 28.50 21.24
CA GLU A 83 3.78 29.83 20.78
C GLU A 83 5.02 29.85 19.87
N PRO A 84 6.12 29.10 20.15
CA PRO A 84 7.29 29.08 19.26
C PRO A 84 6.97 28.50 17.88
N LEU A 85 6.22 27.39 17.85
CA LEU A 85 5.82 26.74 16.61
C LEU A 85 4.77 27.56 15.85
N ALA A 86 3.81 28.17 16.54
CA ALA A 86 2.83 29.07 15.92
C ALA A 86 3.52 30.28 15.25
N ALA A 87 4.59 30.82 15.87
CA ALA A 87 5.41 31.85 15.26
C ALA A 87 6.19 31.32 14.04
N ALA A 88 6.80 30.13 14.14
CA ALA A 88 7.55 29.52 13.04
C ALA A 88 6.68 29.21 11.81
N VAL A 89 5.50 28.63 12.01
CA VAL A 89 4.60 28.24 10.90
C VAL A 89 3.75 29.39 10.36
N SER A 90 3.78 30.57 10.98
CA SER A 90 2.98 31.74 10.56
C SER A 90 3.23 32.18 9.11
N GLY A 91 4.37 31.82 8.52
CA GLY A 91 4.75 32.14 7.13
C GLY A 91 4.66 30.99 6.13
N VAL A 92 4.12 29.81 6.48
CA VAL A 92 4.06 28.67 5.53
C VAL A 92 2.96 28.85 4.47
N PRO A 93 3.08 28.20 3.29
CA PRO A 93 1.98 28.14 2.34
C PRO A 93 0.70 27.59 2.98
N ASP A 94 -0.43 28.25 2.71
CA ASP A 94 -1.75 27.91 3.27
C ASP A 94 -1.85 27.93 4.81
N ALA A 95 -1.06 28.78 5.49
CA ALA A 95 -1.08 28.94 6.95
C ALA A 95 -2.47 29.18 7.58
N ALA A 96 -3.46 29.70 6.82
CA ALA A 96 -4.85 29.83 7.27
C ALA A 96 -5.53 28.48 7.57
N HIS A 97 -5.04 27.39 6.97
CA HIS A 97 -5.47 26.01 7.23
C HIS A 97 -4.41 25.21 8.01
N VAL A 98 -3.47 25.89 8.68
CA VAL A 98 -2.50 25.30 9.61
C VAL A 98 -2.85 25.74 11.04
N LYS A 99 -3.02 24.79 11.95
CA LYS A 99 -3.26 25.07 13.38
C LYS A 99 -2.25 24.33 14.25
N VAL A 100 -1.72 24.99 15.27
CA VAL A 100 -0.88 24.36 16.30
C VAL A 100 -1.75 23.99 17.50
N VAL A 101 -1.58 22.79 18.06
CA VAL A 101 -2.37 22.25 19.18
C VAL A 101 -1.48 21.70 20.30
N PRO A 102 -1.85 21.87 21.58
CA PRO A 102 -1.06 21.41 22.71
C PRO A 102 -1.18 19.88 22.91
N VAL A 103 -0.04 19.22 23.14
CA VAL A 103 0.07 17.79 23.49
C VAL A 103 1.10 17.56 24.61
N ARG A 104 1.29 16.31 25.06
CA ARG A 104 2.06 16.00 26.28
C ARG A 104 3.53 15.67 26.04
N HIS A 105 3.89 15.15 24.88
CA HIS A 105 5.22 14.62 24.60
C HIS A 105 5.74 15.11 23.25
N PRO A 106 6.99 15.60 23.17
CA PRO A 106 7.59 16.02 21.91
C PRO A 106 8.01 14.80 21.08
N LEU A 107 8.11 14.98 19.77
CA LEU A 107 8.40 13.93 18.80
C LEU A 107 9.74 13.26 19.10
N ARG A 108 10.78 14.00 19.51
CA ARG A 108 12.05 13.41 19.95
C ARG A 108 11.88 12.36 21.06
N LYS A 109 10.92 12.56 21.98
CA LYS A 109 10.67 11.64 23.11
C LYS A 109 9.91 10.41 22.64
N LEU A 110 8.93 10.60 21.75
CA LEU A 110 8.17 9.51 21.13
C LEU A 110 9.07 8.66 20.22
N THR A 111 9.91 9.28 19.40
CA THR A 111 10.92 8.61 18.57
C THR A 111 11.97 7.89 19.43
N ALA A 112 12.50 8.53 20.49
CA ALA A 112 13.44 7.85 21.39
C ALA A 112 12.80 6.69 22.17
N ALA A 113 11.50 6.76 22.47
CA ALA A 113 10.74 5.64 23.02
C ALA A 113 10.51 4.54 21.96
N ALA A 114 10.18 4.90 20.73
CA ALA A 114 10.08 3.98 19.61
C ALA A 114 11.41 3.25 19.33
N THR A 115 12.56 3.92 19.43
CA THR A 115 13.88 3.28 19.34
C THR A 115 14.16 2.32 20.49
N ARG A 116 13.76 2.64 21.72
CA ARG A 116 13.89 1.69 22.87
C ARG A 116 12.96 0.49 22.73
N LEU A 117 11.70 0.72 22.37
CA LEU A 117 10.71 -0.32 22.08
C LEU A 117 11.20 -1.25 20.97
N ALA A 118 11.66 -0.68 19.86
CA ALA A 118 12.22 -1.42 18.74
C ALA A 118 13.42 -2.28 19.19
N ALA A 119 14.39 -1.70 19.90
CA ALA A 119 15.54 -2.44 20.42
C ALA A 119 15.19 -3.51 21.47
N ALA A 120 14.11 -3.34 22.25
CA ALA A 120 13.65 -4.35 23.21
C ALA A 120 12.89 -5.53 22.54
N LEU A 121 12.36 -5.29 21.34
CA LEU A 121 11.54 -6.22 20.55
C LEU A 121 12.25 -6.73 19.28
N ASP A 122 13.57 -6.50 19.16
CA ASP A 122 14.42 -6.80 17.99
C ASP A 122 13.94 -6.21 16.64
N ALA A 123 13.18 -5.12 16.72
CA ALA A 123 12.52 -4.45 15.60
C ALA A 123 13.25 -3.19 15.11
N THR A 124 12.79 -2.60 14.00
CA THR A 124 13.39 -1.39 13.41
C THR A 124 12.55 -0.14 13.74
N ALA A 125 13.15 0.87 14.36
CA ALA A 125 12.44 2.14 14.62
C ALA A 125 12.12 2.90 13.32
N GLY A 126 10.95 3.57 13.28
CA GLY A 126 10.43 4.25 12.08
C GLY A 126 9.85 3.31 11.02
N THR A 127 10.05 2.00 11.19
CA THR A 127 9.73 0.94 10.23
C THR A 127 8.75 -0.04 10.87
N ASP A 128 9.11 -0.63 12.02
CA ASP A 128 8.34 -1.62 12.80
C ASP A 128 7.89 -1.06 14.16
N VAL A 129 8.37 0.11 14.57
CA VAL A 129 7.81 0.89 15.68
C VAL A 129 7.85 2.34 15.28
N VAL A 130 6.69 2.98 15.12
CA VAL A 130 6.59 4.39 14.68
C VAL A 130 5.56 5.15 15.52
N VAL A 131 5.63 6.48 15.47
CA VAL A 131 4.80 7.37 16.29
C VAL A 131 3.41 7.54 15.65
N ASP A 132 2.34 7.44 16.45
CA ASP A 132 1.02 7.98 16.12
C ASP A 132 0.94 9.38 16.74
N GLU A 133 1.26 10.36 15.91
CA GLU A 133 1.41 11.77 16.27
C GLU A 133 0.08 12.40 16.71
N GLN A 134 -1.03 11.95 16.12
CA GLN A 134 -2.38 12.42 16.45
C GLN A 134 -2.83 11.97 17.83
N ALA A 135 -2.51 10.73 18.22
CA ALA A 135 -2.75 10.23 19.58
C ALA A 135 -1.57 10.51 20.55
N ASN A 136 -0.52 11.21 20.09
CA ASN A 136 0.69 11.56 20.84
C ASN A 136 1.32 10.36 21.57
N THR A 137 1.38 9.22 20.87
CA THR A 137 1.66 7.88 21.39
C THR A 137 2.61 7.12 20.46
N VAL A 138 3.27 6.07 20.95
CA VAL A 138 4.04 5.14 20.11
C VAL A 138 3.15 3.98 19.65
N VAL A 139 3.37 3.48 18.44
CA VAL A 139 2.64 2.32 17.91
C VAL A 139 3.63 1.34 17.30
N VAL A 140 3.85 0.25 18.04
CA VAL A 140 4.56 -0.96 17.61
C VAL A 140 3.80 -1.61 16.46
N LEU A 141 4.52 -2.20 15.51
CA LEU A 141 3.93 -2.74 14.30
C LEU A 141 3.98 -4.25 14.29
N THR A 142 2.80 -4.81 14.55
CA THR A 142 2.60 -6.20 14.84
C THR A 142 2.13 -6.99 13.63
N GLY A 143 2.46 -8.28 13.67
CA GLY A 143 2.42 -9.12 12.48
C GLY A 143 3.49 -8.68 11.48
N ASP A 144 4.64 -8.21 11.94
CA ASP A 144 5.80 -7.97 11.08
C ASP A 144 7.09 -8.41 11.79
N VAL A 145 8.12 -7.57 11.97
CA VAL A 145 9.27 -7.96 12.81
C VAL A 145 8.84 -8.24 14.26
N VAL A 146 7.77 -7.57 14.72
CA VAL A 146 7.14 -7.88 16.02
C VAL A 146 5.90 -8.76 15.79
N ASP A 147 5.84 -9.92 16.43
CA ASP A 147 4.61 -10.72 16.50
C ASP A 147 3.62 -10.08 17.49
N ALA A 148 2.31 -10.24 17.25
CA ALA A 148 1.27 -9.58 18.05
C ALA A 148 1.16 -10.11 19.50
N ASP A 149 1.73 -11.29 19.74
CA ASP A 149 1.75 -12.05 20.99
C ASP A 149 3.17 -12.25 21.55
N ASP A 150 4.16 -11.45 21.11
CA ASP A 150 5.51 -11.45 21.69
C ASP A 150 5.43 -11.25 23.22
N PRO A 151 5.97 -12.18 24.04
CA PRO A 151 5.83 -12.13 25.50
C PRO A 151 6.50 -10.92 26.14
N ARG A 152 7.39 -10.22 25.43
CA ARG A 152 8.02 -8.96 25.86
C ARG A 152 7.13 -7.74 25.60
N LEU A 153 6.13 -7.84 24.73
CA LEU A 153 5.39 -6.69 24.22
C LEU A 153 4.67 -5.91 25.32
N ALA A 154 4.02 -6.59 26.27
CA ALA A 154 3.36 -5.92 27.40
C ALA A 154 4.34 -5.12 28.25
N ASP A 155 5.40 -5.77 28.75
CA ASP A 155 6.44 -5.15 29.58
C ASP A 155 7.16 -4.01 28.83
N ALA A 156 7.41 -4.17 27.53
CA ALA A 156 8.07 -3.16 26.71
C ALA A 156 7.19 -1.93 26.46
N LEU A 157 5.87 -2.11 26.27
CA LEU A 157 4.90 -1.01 26.15
C LEU A 157 4.78 -0.22 27.46
N ASP A 158 4.69 -0.91 28.61
CA ASP A 158 4.66 -0.25 29.93
C ASP A 158 6.00 0.46 30.23
N ALA A 159 7.13 -0.12 29.83
CA ALA A 159 8.47 0.48 29.99
C ALA A 159 8.77 1.64 29.01
N ALA A 160 7.90 1.96 28.06
CA ALA A 160 8.17 2.95 27.02
C ALA A 160 8.44 4.38 27.57
N GLY A 161 7.82 4.73 28.70
CA GLY A 161 7.93 6.05 29.34
C GLY A 161 7.09 7.15 28.66
N VAL A 162 6.20 6.76 27.76
CA VAL A 162 5.19 7.51 27.00
C VAL A 162 4.01 6.53 26.75
N PRO A 163 2.80 6.99 26.40
CA PRO A 163 1.76 6.10 25.89
C PRO A 163 2.29 5.28 24.69
N ALA A 164 1.96 3.99 24.66
CA ALA A 164 2.34 3.08 23.58
C ALA A 164 1.24 2.02 23.32
N THR A 165 1.08 1.57 22.06
CA THR A 165 0.09 0.58 21.59
C THR A 165 0.63 -0.21 20.37
N ALA A 166 -0.18 -1.03 19.66
CA ALA A 166 0.26 -1.81 18.48
C ALA A 166 -0.76 -1.92 17.30
N ARG A 167 -0.31 -1.97 16.01
CA ARG A 167 -1.13 -2.01 14.74
C ARG A 167 -0.38 -2.64 13.50
N PRO A 168 -0.97 -2.91 12.29
CA PRO A 168 -0.35 -3.76 11.18
C PRO A 168 -0.23 -3.17 9.72
N ARG A 169 0.85 -3.49 8.92
CA ARG A 169 1.68 -2.76 7.83
C ARG A 169 1.26 -2.67 6.30
N LEU A 170 2.10 -2.22 5.29
CA LEU A 170 1.78 -1.90 3.81
C LEU A 170 2.94 -1.70 2.71
N SER A 171 2.74 -1.72 1.33
CA SER A 171 3.73 -1.53 0.15
C SER A 171 3.18 -1.46 -1.36
N GLY A 172 3.86 -0.85 -2.40
CA GLY A 172 3.44 -0.75 -3.87
C GLY A 172 3.85 0.45 -4.83
N GLU A 173 3.20 0.71 -6.04
CA GLU A 173 3.31 1.81 -7.15
C GLU A 173 3.75 1.40 -8.66
N THR A 174 4.03 2.23 -9.75
CA THR A 174 3.90 1.96 -11.29
C THR A 174 4.65 2.74 -12.50
N VAL A 175 4.98 2.17 -13.69
CA VAL A 175 5.58 2.83 -14.93
C VAL A 175 4.91 2.41 -16.29
N PRO A 176 4.81 3.29 -17.33
CA PRO A 176 3.81 3.22 -18.43
C PRO A 176 3.79 2.01 -19.38
N LYS A 177 2.78 1.15 -19.23
CA LYS A 177 1.79 0.88 -20.30
C LYS A 177 0.54 0.16 -19.77
N ALA A 178 -0.36 0.91 -19.14
CA ALA A 178 -1.59 0.35 -18.59
C ALA A 178 -2.42 -0.42 -19.63
N CYS A 179 -3.09 -1.44 -19.12
CA CYS A 179 -3.66 -2.54 -19.89
C CYS A 179 -4.92 -3.03 -19.18
N ASP A 180 -5.86 -3.61 -19.93
CA ASP A 180 -6.93 -4.38 -19.29
C ASP A 180 -6.28 -5.45 -18.39
N PRO A 181 -6.58 -5.48 -17.07
CA PRO A 181 -5.93 -6.40 -16.14
C PRO A 181 -5.99 -7.86 -16.58
N ARG A 182 -7.00 -8.25 -17.36
CA ARG A 182 -7.22 -9.60 -17.89
C ARG A 182 -6.35 -9.92 -19.11
N TYR A 183 -5.89 -8.90 -19.84
CA TYR A 183 -5.25 -9.03 -21.16
C TYR A 183 -3.91 -8.28 -21.23
N CYS A 184 -3.14 -8.33 -20.14
CA CYS A 184 -1.88 -7.61 -19.95
C CYS A 184 -0.64 -8.52 -20.14
N ASP A 185 -0.45 -9.04 -21.34
CA ASP A 185 0.60 -10.05 -21.64
C ASP A 185 2.03 -9.50 -21.71
N ARG A 186 2.22 -8.18 -21.57
CA ARG A 186 3.48 -7.48 -21.89
C ARG A 186 4.28 -7.13 -20.65
N ALA A 187 5.56 -7.46 -20.72
CA ALA A 187 6.61 -6.97 -19.85
C ALA A 187 6.48 -5.45 -19.60
N PRO A 188 6.87 -4.99 -18.40
CA PRO A 188 7.17 -5.76 -17.18
C PRO A 188 5.98 -6.48 -16.52
N MET A 189 6.22 -7.41 -15.59
CA MET A 189 5.18 -7.83 -14.63
C MET A 189 4.88 -6.69 -13.64
N ARG A 190 3.59 -6.49 -13.37
CA ARG A 190 3.03 -5.43 -12.53
C ARG A 190 1.97 -6.02 -11.61
N GLY A 191 1.72 -5.39 -10.49
CA GLY A 191 0.47 -5.51 -9.75
C GLY A 191 -0.72 -5.13 -10.62
N GLY A 192 -1.93 -5.55 -10.23
CA GLY A 192 -3.13 -5.23 -11.01
C GLY A 192 -3.22 -5.98 -12.35
N ILE A 193 -2.57 -7.15 -12.46
CA ILE A 193 -2.63 -8.07 -13.60
C ILE A 193 -3.27 -9.39 -13.15
N ARG A 194 -4.13 -9.97 -13.99
CA ARG A 194 -4.81 -11.25 -13.73
C ARG A 194 -3.80 -12.37 -13.54
N LEU A 195 -3.89 -13.07 -12.40
CA LEU A 195 -3.29 -14.37 -12.17
C LEU A 195 -4.37 -15.44 -12.27
N ASP A 196 -4.19 -16.40 -13.16
CA ASP A 196 -5.00 -17.60 -13.26
C ASP A 196 -4.24 -18.73 -12.54
N VAL A 197 -4.86 -19.35 -11.54
CA VAL A 197 -4.25 -20.38 -10.70
C VAL A 197 -4.95 -21.71 -10.98
N PRO A 198 -4.30 -22.68 -11.65
CA PRO A 198 -4.84 -24.03 -11.80
C PRO A 198 -4.99 -24.71 -10.43
N ARG A 199 -5.68 -25.84 -10.38
CA ARG A 199 -5.91 -26.62 -9.16
C ARG A 199 -5.80 -28.11 -9.40
N ASP A 200 -5.56 -28.89 -8.34
CA ASP A 200 -5.53 -30.35 -8.37
C ASP A 200 -6.82 -30.98 -8.93
N ASP A 201 -7.98 -30.34 -8.71
CA ASP A 201 -9.28 -30.80 -9.20
C ASP A 201 -9.55 -30.45 -10.68
N GLY A 202 -8.55 -29.92 -11.38
CA GLY A 202 -8.61 -29.52 -12.79
C GLY A 202 -9.34 -28.20 -13.04
N THR A 203 -9.88 -27.56 -12.00
CA THR A 203 -10.48 -26.22 -12.12
C THR A 203 -9.42 -25.13 -12.18
N VAL A 204 -9.84 -23.91 -12.55
CA VAL A 204 -8.98 -22.74 -12.54
C VAL A 204 -9.54 -21.70 -11.57
N GLY A 205 -8.79 -21.37 -10.53
CA GLY A 205 -8.98 -20.17 -9.73
C GLY A 205 -8.41 -18.95 -10.43
N GLY A 206 -8.59 -17.79 -9.83
CA GLY A 206 -7.79 -16.67 -10.26
C GLY A 206 -8.01 -15.42 -9.45
N CYS A 207 -6.93 -14.67 -9.37
CA CYS A 207 -6.66 -13.56 -8.48
C CYS A 207 -5.97 -12.43 -9.27
N THR A 208 -5.38 -11.49 -8.57
CA THR A 208 -4.64 -10.36 -9.10
C THR A 208 -3.23 -10.37 -8.51
N SER A 209 -2.23 -10.03 -9.32
CA SER A 209 -0.88 -9.78 -8.84
C SER A 209 -0.88 -8.57 -7.90
N GLY A 210 -0.18 -8.66 -6.78
CA GLY A 210 0.01 -7.58 -5.83
C GLY A 210 1.19 -6.71 -6.23
N PHE A 211 2.41 -7.18 -5.95
CA PHE A 211 3.64 -6.39 -6.11
C PHE A 211 4.83 -7.28 -6.47
N ASN A 212 5.85 -6.74 -7.15
CA ASN A 212 7.13 -7.43 -7.27
C ASN A 212 7.92 -7.28 -5.97
N VAL A 213 8.36 -8.39 -5.39
CA VAL A 213 9.26 -8.41 -4.23
C VAL A 213 10.59 -9.07 -4.63
N ARG A 214 11.65 -8.83 -3.85
CA ARG A 214 12.97 -9.42 -4.09
C ARG A 214 13.51 -10.01 -2.79
N ALA A 215 14.18 -11.16 -2.85
CA ALA A 215 14.92 -11.71 -1.71
C ALA A 215 16.29 -11.02 -1.56
N ARG A 216 16.98 -11.24 -0.43
CA ARG A 216 18.35 -10.77 -0.15
C ARG A 216 19.37 -11.28 -1.18
N SER A 217 19.08 -12.38 -1.87
CA SER A 217 19.85 -12.92 -2.99
C SER A 217 19.80 -12.05 -4.26
N GLY A 218 18.89 -11.07 -4.33
CA GLY A 218 18.57 -10.31 -5.53
C GLY A 218 17.58 -11.02 -6.47
N GLU A 219 17.15 -12.25 -6.15
CA GLU A 219 16.12 -12.97 -6.91
C GLU A 219 14.76 -12.28 -6.80
N ALA A 220 14.02 -12.23 -7.92
CA ALA A 220 12.73 -11.57 -8.02
C ALA A 220 11.56 -12.55 -7.88
N TYR A 221 10.47 -12.11 -7.24
CA TYR A 221 9.27 -12.89 -6.95
C TYR A 221 8.03 -12.01 -7.14
N LEU A 222 6.86 -12.63 -7.25
CA LEU A 222 5.57 -11.96 -7.36
C LEU A 222 4.72 -12.22 -6.11
N LEU A 223 4.39 -11.17 -5.38
CA LEU A 223 3.45 -11.23 -4.26
C LEU A 223 1.99 -11.20 -4.77
N THR A 224 1.15 -12.09 -4.23
CA THR A 224 -0.32 -12.09 -4.33
C THR A 224 -0.91 -12.63 -3.01
N ALA A 225 -2.22 -12.82 -2.88
CA ALA A 225 -2.84 -13.32 -1.66
C ALA A 225 -2.64 -14.83 -1.48
N GLY A 226 -2.63 -15.30 -0.23
CA GLY A 226 -2.35 -16.70 0.13
C GLY A 226 -3.49 -17.64 -0.20
N HIS A 227 -4.73 -17.22 0.05
CA HIS A 227 -5.93 -17.99 -0.30
C HIS A 227 -6.09 -18.26 -1.81
N CYS A 228 -5.31 -17.59 -2.66
CA CYS A 228 -5.25 -17.86 -4.09
C CYS A 228 -4.52 -19.17 -4.43
N VAL A 229 -3.63 -19.65 -3.57
CA VAL A 229 -2.76 -20.82 -3.80
C VAL A 229 -2.65 -21.78 -2.61
N VAL A 230 -3.22 -21.47 -1.44
CA VAL A 230 -3.13 -22.34 -0.24
C VAL A 230 -4.52 -22.84 0.16
N GLY A 231 -4.74 -24.14 0.01
CA GLY A 231 -5.94 -24.85 0.44
C GLY A 231 -5.96 -26.31 -0.03
N GLY A 232 -7.01 -27.06 0.32
CA GLY A 232 -7.14 -28.50 -0.01
C GLY A 232 -7.30 -28.87 -1.49
N ARG A 233 -7.06 -27.92 -2.41
CA ARG A 233 -6.99 -28.10 -3.87
C ARG A 233 -5.62 -27.72 -4.47
N HIS A 234 -4.69 -27.40 -3.58
CA HIS A 234 -3.30 -27.04 -3.85
C HIS A 234 -2.44 -27.91 -2.91
N GLN A 235 -2.29 -29.17 -3.29
CA GLN A 235 -1.51 -30.21 -2.61
C GLN A 235 -0.32 -30.66 -3.48
N LEU A 236 -0.33 -30.30 -4.76
CA LEU A 236 0.79 -30.38 -5.69
C LEU A 236 1.37 -28.98 -5.95
N GLN A 237 2.54 -28.89 -6.59
CA GLN A 237 3.10 -27.60 -6.96
C GLN A 237 2.37 -27.01 -8.19
N ASP A 238 1.47 -26.06 -7.96
CA ASP A 238 0.77 -25.38 -9.03
C ASP A 238 1.63 -24.33 -9.76
N ARG A 239 1.32 -24.12 -11.05
CA ARG A 239 1.94 -23.10 -11.91
C ARG A 239 0.92 -22.02 -12.22
N THR A 240 1.16 -20.77 -11.85
CA THR A 240 0.25 -19.66 -12.16
C THR A 240 0.50 -19.08 -13.56
N TRP A 241 -0.58 -18.65 -14.20
CA TRP A 241 -0.56 -18.17 -15.57
C TRP A 241 -1.24 -16.80 -15.67
N HIS A 242 -1.08 -16.17 -16.82
CA HIS A 242 -1.89 -15.05 -17.26
C HIS A 242 -2.56 -15.46 -18.57
N GLN A 243 -3.86 -15.18 -18.72
CA GLN A 243 -4.69 -15.62 -19.85
C GLN A 243 -4.67 -17.14 -20.05
N PHE A 244 -4.97 -17.92 -18.99
CA PHE A 244 -4.88 -19.39 -19.00
C PHE A 244 -5.61 -20.05 -20.19
N LEU A 245 -6.76 -19.53 -20.61
CA LEU A 245 -7.53 -20.04 -21.75
C LEU A 245 -6.97 -19.67 -23.13
N GLY A 246 -5.96 -18.81 -23.20
CA GLY A 246 -5.26 -18.43 -24.44
C GLY A 246 -5.26 -16.91 -24.72
N PRO A 247 -4.14 -16.32 -25.20
CA PRO A 247 -2.79 -16.89 -25.27
C PRO A 247 -2.16 -17.05 -23.88
N LYS A 248 -1.87 -18.30 -23.50
CA LYS A 248 -1.44 -18.68 -22.15
C LYS A 248 0.01 -18.27 -21.88
N VAL A 249 0.23 -17.43 -20.86
CA VAL A 249 1.55 -16.88 -20.49
C VAL A 249 1.95 -17.37 -19.09
N PRO A 250 3.15 -17.96 -18.90
CA PRO A 250 3.60 -18.39 -17.57
C PRO A 250 3.93 -17.18 -16.70
N VAL A 251 3.62 -17.25 -15.40
CA VAL A 251 3.96 -16.21 -14.43
C VAL A 251 4.81 -16.79 -13.30
N GLY A 252 4.18 -17.27 -12.24
CA GLY A 252 4.86 -17.78 -11.04
C GLY A 252 4.59 -19.26 -10.82
N VAL A 253 5.21 -19.82 -9.79
CA VAL A 253 4.97 -21.16 -9.30
C VAL A 253 4.63 -21.09 -7.81
N GLU A 254 3.82 -22.01 -7.31
CA GLU A 254 3.63 -22.15 -5.87
C GLU A 254 4.93 -22.64 -5.20
N SER A 255 5.28 -22.05 -4.05
CA SER A 255 6.51 -22.42 -3.34
C SER A 255 6.18 -23.38 -2.18
N THR A 256 6.50 -24.65 -2.39
CA THR A 256 6.28 -25.74 -1.43
C THR A 256 7.47 -25.99 -0.51
N SER A 257 8.66 -25.44 -0.82
CA SER A 257 9.84 -25.49 0.05
C SER A 257 10.87 -24.39 -0.32
N PRO A 258 11.18 -23.45 0.59
CA PRO A 258 10.42 -23.15 1.81
C PRO A 258 8.98 -22.76 1.46
N VAL A 259 8.05 -22.87 2.42
CA VAL A 259 6.66 -22.46 2.20
C VAL A 259 6.59 -20.93 2.17
N LEU A 260 6.44 -20.35 0.98
CA LEU A 260 6.35 -18.90 0.77
C LEU A 260 4.91 -18.38 0.72
N ALA A 261 3.95 -19.10 1.31
CA ALA A 261 2.54 -18.71 1.34
C ALA A 261 1.85 -19.04 2.67
N GLU A 262 0.82 -18.27 3.02
CA GLU A 262 -0.01 -18.42 4.22
C GLU A 262 -1.42 -17.91 3.91
N ASN A 263 -2.44 -18.76 4.00
CA ASN A 263 -3.86 -18.37 3.94
C ASN A 263 -4.38 -18.16 5.38
N ALA A 264 -3.98 -17.04 5.98
CA ALA A 264 -4.46 -16.60 7.29
C ALA A 264 -4.36 -15.07 7.40
N TYR A 265 -5.50 -14.37 7.43
CA TYR A 265 -5.53 -12.92 7.66
C TYR A 265 -4.97 -12.58 9.07
N PRO A 266 -4.16 -11.52 9.25
CA PRO A 266 -3.83 -10.45 8.29
C PRO A 266 -2.66 -10.71 7.36
N TYR A 267 -2.02 -11.89 7.44
CA TYR A 267 -0.87 -12.23 6.62
C TYR A 267 -1.28 -12.56 5.18
N ASP A 268 -2.27 -13.45 4.98
CA ASP A 268 -2.87 -13.86 3.70
C ASP A 268 -2.03 -13.58 2.42
N TYR A 269 -0.90 -14.27 2.27
CA TYR A 269 0.09 -14.00 1.21
C TYR A 269 0.56 -15.23 0.46
N ALA A 270 1.07 -14.99 -0.76
CA ALA A 270 1.91 -15.92 -1.49
C ALA A 270 3.00 -15.13 -2.24
N VAL A 271 4.28 -15.39 -1.91
CA VAL A 271 5.45 -14.87 -2.63
C VAL A 271 5.88 -15.93 -3.63
N LEU A 272 5.38 -15.81 -4.86
CA LEU A 272 5.57 -16.79 -5.93
C LEU A 272 6.93 -16.57 -6.64
N PRO A 273 7.84 -17.56 -6.68
CA PRO A 273 8.99 -17.53 -7.58
C PRO A 273 8.51 -17.50 -9.03
N TYR A 274 9.24 -16.83 -9.92
CA TYR A 274 8.91 -16.88 -11.35
C TYR A 274 9.16 -18.28 -11.93
N GLN A 275 8.28 -18.73 -12.83
CA GLN A 275 8.52 -19.99 -13.57
C GLN A 275 9.79 -19.89 -14.44
N PRO A 276 10.46 -21.03 -14.72
CA PRO A 276 11.56 -21.07 -15.69
C PRO A 276 11.18 -20.43 -17.02
N GLY A 277 11.97 -19.44 -17.48
CA GLY A 277 11.72 -18.67 -18.70
C GLY A 277 10.61 -17.61 -18.61
N ALA A 278 9.82 -17.56 -17.53
CA ALA A 278 8.81 -16.52 -17.34
C ALA A 278 9.46 -15.17 -17.03
N LEU A 279 10.54 -15.15 -16.23
CA LEU A 279 11.26 -13.92 -15.90
C LEU A 279 11.88 -13.27 -17.15
N ASP A 280 12.37 -14.03 -18.13
CA ASP A 280 12.87 -13.48 -19.40
C ASP A 280 11.79 -12.74 -20.20
N ARG A 281 10.53 -13.14 -20.06
CA ARG A 281 9.37 -12.44 -20.62
C ARG A 281 8.98 -11.23 -19.76
N TRP A 282 8.96 -11.36 -18.44
CA TRP A 282 8.41 -10.35 -17.53
C TRP A 282 9.41 -9.30 -17.03
N ALA A 283 10.72 -9.51 -17.23
CA ALA A 283 11.74 -8.58 -16.75
C ALA A 283 11.79 -7.28 -17.57
N TRP A 284 11.85 -6.14 -16.88
CA TRP A 284 12.07 -4.82 -17.48
C TRP A 284 12.72 -3.84 -16.49
N PRO A 285 13.75 -3.09 -16.94
CA PRO A 285 14.54 -3.34 -18.15
C PRO A 285 15.24 -4.71 -18.09
N ARG A 286 15.53 -5.33 -19.24
CA ARG A 286 16.19 -6.66 -19.29
C ARG A 286 17.65 -6.68 -18.81
N ARG A 287 18.19 -5.54 -18.39
CA ARG A 287 19.52 -5.34 -17.79
C ARG A 287 19.43 -4.19 -16.79
N PRO A 288 20.28 -4.14 -15.75
CA PRO A 288 20.41 -2.96 -14.89
C PRO A 288 20.64 -1.68 -15.71
N GLY A 289 20.02 -0.59 -15.29
CA GLY A 289 20.07 0.73 -15.91
C GLY A 289 19.59 1.80 -14.92
N PRO A 290 19.35 3.06 -15.36
CA PRO A 290 18.87 4.12 -14.47
C PRO A 290 17.43 3.91 -13.99
N ASP A 291 16.52 3.49 -14.90
CA ASP A 291 15.07 3.50 -14.65
C ASP A 291 14.37 2.13 -14.41
N PRO A 292 14.96 1.09 -13.77
CA PRO A 292 14.18 -0.01 -13.23
C PRO A 292 13.24 0.49 -12.15
N VAL A 293 11.93 0.43 -12.39
CA VAL A 293 10.90 0.70 -11.38
C VAL A 293 9.92 -0.46 -11.31
N SER A 294 9.48 -0.81 -10.10
CA SER A 294 8.44 -1.82 -9.85
C SER A 294 7.05 -1.19 -9.95
N LEU A 295 5.98 -2.02 -9.97
CA LEU A 295 4.79 -1.69 -10.78
C LEU A 295 3.42 -2.22 -10.30
N VAL A 296 2.33 -1.46 -10.56
CA VAL A 296 0.88 -1.65 -10.28
C VAL A 296 -0.03 -1.03 -11.38
N ASN A 297 -0.42 -1.79 -12.40
CA ASN A 297 -1.27 -1.35 -13.53
C ASN A 297 -2.44 -0.43 -13.10
N TYR A 298 -2.41 0.87 -13.45
CA TYR A 298 -3.48 1.82 -13.12
C TYR A 298 -4.45 1.92 -14.31
N TRP A 299 -5.41 0.99 -14.34
CA TRP A 299 -6.35 0.81 -15.45
C TRP A 299 -7.69 1.49 -15.18
N CYS A 300 -8.04 2.50 -15.97
CA CYS A 300 -9.24 3.28 -15.74
C CYS A 300 -10.52 2.59 -16.23
N VAL A 301 -11.56 2.68 -15.40
CA VAL A 301 -12.89 2.12 -15.65
C VAL A 301 -13.96 3.23 -15.60
N PRO A 302 -15.04 3.14 -16.39
CA PRO A 302 -16.11 4.15 -16.44
C PRO A 302 -16.74 4.51 -15.09
N ASP A 303 -16.79 3.58 -14.13
CA ASP A 303 -17.30 3.81 -12.77
C ASP A 303 -16.29 4.51 -11.83
N ASN A 304 -15.07 4.78 -12.33
CA ASN A 304 -14.12 5.74 -11.76
C ASN A 304 -13.93 6.91 -12.75
N PRO A 305 -14.91 7.81 -12.93
CA PRO A 305 -15.02 8.66 -14.13
C PRO A 305 -13.84 9.61 -14.34
N ASN A 306 -13.25 10.18 -13.29
CA ASN A 306 -12.12 11.12 -13.43
C ASN A 306 -10.78 10.39 -13.65
N CYS A 307 -10.74 9.07 -13.46
CA CYS A 307 -9.69 8.22 -14.01
C CYS A 307 -9.80 8.20 -15.53
N ALA A 308 -11.00 7.92 -16.06
CA ALA A 308 -11.25 7.84 -17.50
C ALA A 308 -10.90 9.15 -18.24
N ASP A 309 -11.11 10.32 -17.61
CA ASP A 309 -10.73 11.64 -18.15
C ASP A 309 -9.22 11.83 -18.39
N GLN A 310 -8.34 11.16 -17.61
CA GLN A 310 -6.89 11.17 -17.82
C GLN A 310 -6.35 9.89 -18.47
N GLY A 311 -7.19 8.88 -18.63
CA GLY A 311 -6.85 7.60 -19.22
C GLY A 311 -6.06 6.66 -18.29
N SER A 312 -6.08 5.39 -18.65
CA SER A 312 -5.27 4.35 -18.01
C SER A 312 -3.79 4.69 -18.12
N ARG A 313 -3.06 4.65 -17.00
CA ARG A 313 -1.67 5.12 -16.88
C ARG A 313 -0.90 4.31 -15.85
N ASP A 314 0.28 4.79 -15.49
CA ASP A 314 1.16 4.22 -14.49
C ASP A 314 2.02 5.39 -13.88
N VAL A 315 2.18 5.49 -12.54
CA VAL A 315 3.06 6.43 -11.75
C VAL A 315 3.76 5.64 -10.62
N ALA A 316 5.03 5.92 -10.21
CA ALA A 316 6.21 4.98 -10.25
C ALA A 316 7.02 4.64 -8.97
N ILE A 317 7.11 3.33 -8.58
CA ILE A 317 7.52 2.86 -7.23
C ILE A 317 8.69 3.61 -6.59
N THR A 318 8.31 4.28 -5.53
CA THR A 318 9.17 4.92 -4.56
C THR A 318 9.21 4.20 -3.20
N GLY A 319 8.33 3.23 -2.91
CA GLY A 319 8.46 2.34 -1.74
C GLY A 319 7.16 2.05 -0.97
N TYR A 320 7.25 2.05 0.36
CA TYR A 320 6.21 1.50 1.22
C TYR A 320 5.93 2.33 2.48
N VAL A 321 4.71 2.22 3.03
CA VAL A 321 4.29 2.88 4.27
C VAL A 321 4.31 1.89 5.45
N PRO A 322 5.15 2.14 6.47
CA PRO A 322 5.01 1.57 7.81
C PRO A 322 3.61 1.76 8.40
N ALA A 323 3.13 0.81 9.19
CA ALA A 323 1.70 0.77 9.49
C ALA A 323 1.17 1.92 10.31
N SER A 324 1.94 2.37 11.28
CA SER A 324 1.48 3.42 12.18
C SER A 324 1.50 4.76 11.49
N ALA A 325 2.35 4.91 10.47
CA ALA A 325 2.32 5.99 9.50
C ALA A 325 1.13 5.93 8.50
N ILE A 326 0.41 4.80 8.38
CA ILE A 326 -0.92 4.80 7.72
C ILE A 326 -1.86 5.66 8.57
N GLN A 327 -2.63 6.54 7.95
CA GLN A 327 -3.64 7.33 8.68
C GLN A 327 -5.04 7.06 8.11
N THR A 328 -6.02 6.96 9.01
CA THR A 328 -7.44 6.92 8.63
C THR A 328 -7.79 8.23 7.91
N GLY A 329 -8.60 8.17 6.85
CA GLY A 329 -8.91 9.36 6.03
C GLY A 329 -7.95 9.61 4.86
N TRP A 330 -6.84 8.86 4.74
CA TRP A 330 -6.01 8.89 3.51
C TRP A 330 -6.81 8.40 2.30
N ILE A 331 -6.55 9.04 1.15
CA ILE A 331 -7.18 8.74 -0.14
C ILE A 331 -6.25 7.86 -0.96
N VAL A 332 -6.77 6.69 -1.34
CA VAL A 332 -5.97 5.54 -1.78
C VAL A 332 -6.70 4.80 -2.90
N CYS A 333 -5.96 4.22 -3.84
CA CYS A 333 -6.46 3.54 -5.02
C CYS A 333 -6.12 2.05 -4.96
N ALA A 334 -6.96 1.17 -5.50
CA ALA A 334 -6.64 -0.24 -5.69
C ALA A 334 -6.97 -0.72 -7.10
N THR A 335 -6.16 -1.63 -7.64
CA THR A 335 -6.43 -2.28 -8.94
C THR A 335 -6.82 -3.73 -8.73
N GLY A 336 -7.97 -4.12 -9.27
CA GLY A 336 -8.45 -5.49 -9.30
C GLY A 336 -8.54 -6.06 -10.73
N ALA A 337 -8.27 -7.36 -10.88
CA ALA A 337 -8.32 -8.09 -12.15
C ALA A 337 -9.44 -9.15 -12.23
N ALA A 338 -10.47 -9.07 -11.38
CA ALA A 338 -11.55 -10.04 -11.34
C ALA A 338 -12.24 -10.21 -12.69
N TYR A 339 -12.42 -11.47 -13.08
CA TYR A 339 -13.03 -11.88 -14.34
C TYR A 339 -14.38 -12.53 -14.06
N THR A 340 -15.32 -12.37 -14.99
CA THR A 340 -16.59 -13.10 -14.99
C THR A 340 -16.53 -14.14 -16.11
N PRO A 341 -16.41 -15.44 -15.78
CA PRO A 341 -16.29 -16.50 -16.78
C PRO A 341 -17.48 -16.54 -17.73
N LYS A 342 -17.23 -16.88 -18.99
CA LYS A 342 -18.30 -17.14 -19.97
C LYS A 342 -18.89 -18.53 -19.75
N THR A 343 -20.10 -18.74 -20.25
CA THR A 343 -20.74 -20.06 -20.29
C THR A 343 -19.82 -21.09 -20.94
N GLY A 344 -19.40 -22.10 -20.16
CA GLY A 344 -18.49 -23.17 -20.59
C GLY A 344 -17.03 -23.01 -20.14
N GLU A 345 -16.62 -21.87 -19.58
CA GLU A 345 -15.27 -21.67 -19.03
C GLU A 345 -15.19 -22.20 -17.58
N GLN A 346 -14.32 -23.19 -17.31
CA GLN A 346 -14.22 -23.87 -16.00
C GLN A 346 -13.37 -23.10 -14.97
N TYR A 347 -13.80 -21.89 -14.63
CA TYR A 347 -13.30 -21.16 -13.47
C TYR A 347 -14.20 -21.39 -12.24
N VAL A 348 -13.60 -21.60 -11.06
CA VAL A 348 -14.34 -21.70 -9.78
C VAL A 348 -13.64 -20.93 -8.67
N ASP A 349 -14.40 -20.47 -7.68
CA ASP A 349 -13.96 -19.54 -6.63
C ASP A 349 -13.31 -18.26 -7.21
N SER A 350 -13.74 -17.88 -8.41
CA SER A 350 -13.32 -16.71 -9.17
C SER A 350 -14.47 -16.31 -10.10
N GLY A 351 -14.94 -15.07 -10.02
CA GLY A 351 -16.20 -14.68 -10.66
C GLY A 351 -16.69 -13.33 -10.18
N ALA A 352 -16.43 -12.29 -10.96
CA ALA A 352 -16.75 -10.93 -10.55
C ALA A 352 -18.26 -10.59 -10.59
N GLY A 353 -19.05 -11.43 -11.25
CA GLY A 353 -20.47 -11.21 -11.55
C GLY A 353 -20.70 -10.36 -12.81
N ALA A 354 -21.90 -10.44 -13.39
CA ALA A 354 -22.22 -9.72 -14.61
C ALA A 354 -22.23 -8.20 -14.39
N GLY A 355 -21.53 -7.45 -15.25
CA GLY A 355 -21.44 -5.99 -15.17
C GLY A 355 -20.33 -5.43 -14.26
N TYR A 356 -19.50 -6.27 -13.63
CA TYR A 356 -18.25 -5.78 -13.04
C TYR A 356 -17.23 -5.40 -14.13
N LEU A 357 -16.40 -4.40 -13.83
CA LEU A 357 -15.32 -3.92 -14.70
C LEU A 357 -13.99 -4.00 -13.91
N PRO A 358 -13.04 -4.88 -14.27
CA PRO A 358 -11.73 -4.91 -13.62
C PRO A 358 -10.92 -3.66 -13.96
N GLY A 359 -10.18 -3.14 -12.98
CA GLY A 359 -9.44 -1.90 -13.07
C GLY A 359 -9.26 -1.22 -11.72
N THR A 360 -8.96 0.07 -11.77
CA THR A 360 -8.54 0.87 -10.62
C THR A 360 -9.66 1.75 -10.08
N ARG A 361 -9.91 1.66 -8.76
CA ARG A 361 -10.87 2.49 -8.02
C ARG A 361 -10.20 3.10 -6.81
N CYS A 362 -10.61 4.32 -6.43
CA CYS A 362 -10.03 5.03 -5.31
C CYS A 362 -11.08 5.36 -4.23
N GLY A 363 -10.66 5.34 -2.97
CA GLY A 363 -11.50 5.45 -1.80
C GLY A 363 -10.73 5.94 -0.56
N GLU A 364 -11.35 5.78 0.60
CA GLU A 364 -10.86 6.26 1.90
C GLU A 364 -10.45 5.08 2.79
N ILE A 365 -9.32 5.19 3.50
CA ILE A 365 -9.01 4.28 4.62
C ILE A 365 -9.97 4.58 5.76
N THR A 366 -10.80 3.59 6.11
CA THR A 366 -11.84 3.71 7.14
C THR A 366 -11.44 3.13 8.49
N GLY A 367 -10.44 2.24 8.53
CA GLY A 367 -9.98 1.61 9.76
C GLY A 367 -8.70 0.79 9.59
N ARG A 368 -8.18 0.33 10.72
CA ARG A 368 -7.12 -0.69 10.86
C ARG A 368 -7.51 -1.75 11.90
N ALA A 369 -8.82 -1.95 12.09
CA ALA A 369 -9.36 -2.63 13.27
C ALA A 369 -9.55 -4.14 13.07
N SER A 370 -9.55 -4.59 11.82
CA SER A 370 -9.61 -6.00 11.41
C SER A 370 -8.32 -6.78 11.66
N GLY A 371 -7.19 -6.10 11.88
CA GLY A 371 -5.85 -6.68 11.79
C GLY A 371 -5.14 -6.35 10.48
N GLY A 372 -5.82 -5.74 9.51
CA GLY A 372 -5.18 -5.12 8.34
C GLY A 372 -5.81 -3.77 8.03
N ILE A 373 -5.99 -3.44 6.74
CA ILE A 373 -6.40 -2.09 6.32
C ILE A 373 -7.81 -2.14 5.71
N ASP A 374 -8.74 -1.47 6.38
CA ASP A 374 -10.16 -1.47 6.05
C ASP A 374 -10.50 -0.26 5.17
N VAL A 375 -10.64 -0.44 3.86
CA VAL A 375 -10.95 0.65 2.91
C VAL A 375 -12.38 0.62 2.42
N ARG A 376 -12.89 1.79 2.03
CA ARG A 376 -14.15 1.93 1.28
C ARG A 376 -13.87 1.96 -0.22
N ILE A 377 -13.52 0.80 -0.78
CA ILE A 377 -13.29 0.56 -2.21
C ILE A 377 -14.02 -0.72 -2.60
N CYS A 378 -14.69 -0.73 -3.75
CA CYS A 378 -15.33 -1.91 -4.31
C CYS A 378 -14.30 -2.92 -4.85
N ALA A 379 -14.50 -4.20 -4.53
CA ALA A 379 -13.78 -5.33 -5.12
C ALA A 379 -14.70 -6.56 -5.24
N ARG A 380 -14.28 -7.56 -6.00
CA ARG A 380 -15.07 -8.76 -6.34
C ARG A 380 -14.21 -10.04 -6.35
N PRO A 381 -14.81 -11.25 -6.29
CA PRO A 381 -14.07 -12.52 -6.31
C PRO A 381 -13.11 -12.64 -7.50
N GLY A 382 -11.81 -12.57 -7.21
CA GLY A 382 -10.71 -12.56 -8.18
C GLY A 382 -9.93 -11.24 -8.27
N ASP A 383 -10.34 -10.20 -7.55
CA ASP A 383 -9.51 -9.03 -7.25
C ASP A 383 -8.51 -9.32 -6.11
N SER A 384 -8.70 -10.46 -5.41
CA SER A 384 -7.82 -11.02 -4.39
C SER A 384 -6.34 -10.94 -4.76
N GLY A 385 -5.48 -10.57 -3.82
CA GLY A 385 -4.08 -10.28 -4.06
C GLY A 385 -3.82 -8.92 -4.73
N GLY A 386 -4.86 -8.22 -5.20
CA GLY A 386 -4.74 -6.97 -5.94
C GLY A 386 -4.23 -5.80 -5.08
N PRO A 387 -3.39 -4.92 -5.64
CA PRO A 387 -2.68 -3.89 -4.91
C PRO A 387 -3.59 -2.73 -4.51
N LEU A 388 -3.36 -2.16 -3.33
CA LEU A 388 -3.83 -0.87 -2.85
C LEU A 388 -2.62 0.07 -2.69
N PHE A 389 -2.75 1.35 -3.02
CA PHE A 389 -1.65 2.31 -3.15
C PHE A 389 -2.07 3.80 -3.15
N THR A 390 -1.19 4.75 -2.81
CA THR A 390 -1.48 6.19 -3.02
C THR A 390 -1.32 6.57 -4.51
N GLU A 391 -2.08 7.57 -4.98
CA GLU A 391 -1.97 8.06 -6.37
C GLU A 391 -0.86 9.11 -6.55
N SER A 392 -0.51 9.82 -5.48
CA SER A 392 0.30 11.06 -5.45
C SER A 392 1.79 10.87 -5.65
N ASP A 393 2.30 9.90 -4.91
CA ASP A 393 3.71 9.62 -4.60
C ASP A 393 3.95 8.10 -4.52
N GLY A 394 2.89 7.35 -4.83
CA GLY A 394 2.70 5.92 -4.64
C GLY A 394 3.54 5.27 -3.56
N LYS A 395 3.40 5.80 -2.34
CA LYS A 395 3.64 4.94 -1.20
C LYS A 395 2.55 3.91 -1.10
N ALA A 396 3.02 2.69 -0.95
CA ALA A 396 2.22 1.51 -0.99
C ALA A 396 1.22 1.28 0.13
N LEU A 397 0.19 0.48 -0.16
CA LEU A 397 -0.81 0.01 0.77
C LEU A 397 -0.90 -1.54 0.76
N GLY A 398 -2.06 -2.17 0.69
CA GLY A 398 -2.20 -3.62 0.95
C GLY A 398 -2.24 -4.48 -0.32
N ILE A 399 -2.31 -5.81 -0.16
CA ILE A 399 -2.91 -6.70 -1.16
C ILE A 399 -4.33 -7.10 -0.70
N LEU A 400 -5.30 -7.25 -1.60
CA LEU A 400 -6.67 -7.59 -1.19
C LEU A 400 -6.73 -8.99 -0.58
N SER A 401 -7.24 -9.12 0.64
CA SER A 401 -7.52 -10.43 1.26
C SER A 401 -9.00 -10.79 1.18
N HIS A 402 -9.87 -9.95 1.77
CA HIS A 402 -11.31 -10.22 1.82
C HIS A 402 -12.13 -8.92 1.83
N GLY A 403 -13.46 -9.04 1.87
CA GLY A 403 -14.36 -7.90 2.04
C GLY A 403 -15.82 -8.30 2.02
N ASP A 404 -16.70 -7.31 1.81
CA ASP A 404 -18.14 -7.52 1.66
C ASP A 404 -18.44 -8.50 0.50
N PRO A 405 -19.32 -9.50 0.69
CA PRO A 405 -19.68 -10.45 -0.36
C PRO A 405 -20.47 -9.77 -1.48
N GLY A 406 -19.79 -9.45 -2.59
CA GLY A 406 -20.34 -8.73 -3.73
C GLY A 406 -20.17 -9.44 -5.07
N GLN A 407 -21.15 -9.24 -5.98
CA GLN A 407 -21.07 -9.63 -7.38
C GLN A 407 -21.67 -8.52 -8.26
N GLY A 408 -21.15 -8.38 -9.48
CA GLY A 408 -21.61 -7.40 -10.46
C GLY A 408 -21.02 -6.00 -10.24
N PRO A 409 -21.66 -4.94 -10.77
CA PRO A 409 -21.10 -3.58 -10.76
C PRO A 409 -20.90 -3.02 -9.35
N CYS A 410 -20.03 -2.01 -9.23
CA CYS A 410 -19.71 -1.32 -7.99
C CYS A 410 -20.74 -0.22 -7.66
N THR A 411 -21.98 -0.61 -7.41
CA THR A 411 -23.10 0.32 -7.19
C THR A 411 -23.25 0.80 -5.75
N ASN A 412 -22.70 0.09 -4.76
CA ASN A 412 -22.72 0.49 -3.36
C ASN A 412 -21.45 1.30 -3.03
N PRO A 413 -21.56 2.63 -2.76
CA PRO A 413 -20.40 3.46 -2.45
C PRO A 413 -19.84 3.22 -1.02
N SER A 414 -20.46 2.32 -0.25
CA SER A 414 -20.11 1.98 1.13
C SER A 414 -19.55 0.57 1.31
N GLU A 415 -19.27 -0.15 0.21
CA GLU A 415 -18.59 -1.45 0.25
C GLU A 415 -17.25 -1.36 0.98
N ARG A 416 -16.99 -2.35 1.84
CA ARG A 416 -15.79 -2.46 2.66
C ARG A 416 -14.95 -3.63 2.18
N ASN A 417 -13.67 -3.37 1.98
CA ASN A 417 -12.69 -4.40 1.65
C ASN A 417 -11.48 -4.24 2.57
N SER A 418 -10.99 -5.38 3.05
CA SER A 418 -9.93 -5.49 4.05
C SER A 418 -8.70 -6.10 3.38
N TYR A 419 -7.67 -5.27 3.26
CA TYR A 419 -6.43 -5.64 2.60
C TYR A 419 -5.49 -6.24 3.63
N ALA A 420 -4.73 -7.25 3.22
CA ALA A 420 -3.59 -7.77 3.95
C ALA A 420 -2.41 -6.79 3.82
N PRO A 421 -1.94 -6.23 4.94
CA PRO A 421 -0.68 -5.53 5.07
C PRO A 421 0.55 -6.06 4.31
N VAL A 422 1.03 -5.36 3.28
CA VAL A 422 2.20 -5.88 2.52
C VAL A 422 3.50 -5.84 3.30
N SER A 423 3.83 -4.79 4.06
CA SER A 423 5.10 -4.88 4.79
C SER A 423 5.04 -5.93 5.91
N THR A 424 3.90 -6.13 6.61
CA THR A 424 3.57 -7.30 7.48
C THR A 424 3.85 -8.63 6.80
N ILE A 425 3.54 -8.73 5.51
CA ILE A 425 3.86 -9.92 4.73
C ILE A 425 5.37 -10.09 4.57
N LEU A 426 6.13 -9.00 4.35
CA LEU A 426 7.58 -9.04 4.19
C LEU A 426 8.27 -9.60 5.42
N ASP A 427 8.05 -9.07 6.63
CA ASP A 427 8.78 -9.60 7.79
C ASP A 427 8.14 -10.85 8.37
N ARG A 428 6.85 -11.12 8.16
CA ARG A 428 6.28 -12.45 8.38
C ARG A 428 6.99 -13.52 7.53
N VAL A 429 7.20 -13.27 6.23
CA VAL A 429 7.95 -14.21 5.39
C VAL A 429 9.45 -14.21 5.74
N ASN A 430 10.02 -13.09 6.21
CA ASN A 430 11.42 -13.05 6.65
C ASN A 430 11.67 -13.84 7.94
N ALA A 431 10.82 -13.69 8.96
CA ALA A 431 10.90 -14.47 10.20
C ALA A 431 10.76 -15.98 9.92
N ARG A 432 9.90 -16.36 8.97
CA ARG A 432 9.70 -17.76 8.55
C ARG A 432 10.82 -18.37 7.71
N THR A 433 11.65 -17.57 7.03
CA THR A 433 12.55 -18.08 5.97
C THR A 433 14.00 -17.58 6.03
N GLY A 434 14.27 -16.48 6.73
CA GLY A 434 15.57 -15.78 6.72
C GLY A 434 15.94 -15.08 5.39
N LEU A 435 15.13 -15.24 4.33
CA LEU A 435 15.49 -14.86 2.96
C LEU A 435 15.61 -13.34 2.72
N GLY A 436 15.13 -12.49 3.65
CA GLY A 436 15.30 -11.05 3.59
C GLY A 436 14.61 -10.41 2.38
N PHE A 437 13.37 -10.84 2.14
CA PHE A 437 12.44 -10.22 1.21
C PHE A 437 12.22 -8.74 1.51
N GLN A 438 12.16 -7.97 0.43
CA GLN A 438 11.85 -6.54 0.42
C GLN A 438 10.83 -6.29 -0.70
N LEU A 439 9.96 -5.28 -0.55
CA LEU A 439 9.31 -4.69 -1.71
C LEU A 439 10.40 -4.29 -2.70
N SER A 440 10.33 -4.79 -3.93
CA SER A 440 11.22 -4.26 -4.95
C SER A 440 10.68 -2.91 -5.37
N THR A 441 11.47 -1.86 -5.20
CA THR A 441 11.25 -0.57 -5.86
C THR A 441 11.64 -0.59 -7.33
N ARG A 442 12.39 -1.62 -7.74
CA ARG A 442 12.88 -1.85 -9.11
C ARG A 442 12.08 -2.93 -9.82
N GLY A 443 11.86 -2.79 -11.11
CA GLY A 443 11.18 -3.81 -11.91
C GLY A 443 11.89 -5.17 -11.81
N PRO A 444 11.21 -6.28 -12.11
CA PRO A 444 11.89 -7.58 -12.21
C PRO A 444 13.07 -7.47 -13.20
N LEU A 445 14.28 -7.82 -12.74
CA LEU A 445 15.53 -7.74 -13.52
C LEU A 445 16.07 -9.15 -13.80
N LEU A 446 16.96 -9.25 -14.80
CA LEU A 446 17.72 -10.46 -15.09
C LEU A 446 19.12 -10.36 -14.48
N GLY A 447 19.49 -11.38 -13.69
CA GLY A 447 20.80 -11.48 -13.01
C GLY A 447 20.84 -10.84 -11.61
N PRO A 448 21.89 -11.13 -10.82
CA PRO A 448 22.05 -10.57 -9.49
C PRO A 448 22.22 -9.05 -9.57
N ILE A 449 21.37 -8.33 -8.85
CA ILE A 449 21.51 -6.89 -8.65
C ILE A 449 22.69 -6.70 -7.67
N ALA A 450 23.70 -5.91 -8.06
CA ALA A 450 24.78 -5.54 -7.14
C ALA A 450 24.21 -4.81 -5.91
N PRO A 451 24.77 -5.03 -4.70
CA PRO A 451 24.22 -4.54 -3.44
C PRO A 451 24.14 -3.00 -3.37
#